data_AF-A0A7C4X853-F1
#
_entry.id   AF-A0A7C4X853-F1
#
_cell.length_a   1.000
_cell.length_b   1.000
_cell.length_c   1.000
_cell.angle_alpha   90.00
_cell.angle_beta   90.00
_cell.angle_gamma   90.00
#
_symmetry.space_group_name_H-M   'P 1'
#
loop_
_entity.id
_entity.type
_entity.pdbx_description
1 polymer ?
#
loop_
_entity_poly.entity_id
_entity_poly.type
_entity_poly.pdbx_seq_one_letter_code
_entity_poly.pdbx_strand_id
1 'polypeptide(L)'
;MLKEEVKEKEEGLSIKILGPGCPNCERLFKNVMEAMTKSNKVGDVEQIKDIREIGSYGVLGTPALVINGKVKSVGKVSSIQEIIKWLNEA
;
A
#
# COMPACT_ATOMS: atom_id res chain seq x y z
N MET A 1 -12.90 28.63 13.49
CA MET A 1 -11.45 28.36 13.40
C MET A 1 -11.26 26.85 13.39
N LEU A 2 -11.56 26.22 12.25
CA LEU A 2 -11.32 24.78 12.01
C LEU A 2 -10.73 24.73 10.60
N LYS A 3 -9.41 24.83 10.53
CA LYS A 3 -8.59 24.35 9.42
C LYS A 3 -8.64 22.82 9.52
N GLU A 4 -8.74 22.01 8.48
CA GLU A 4 -8.21 22.12 7.12
C GLU A 4 -9.17 21.40 6.15
N GLU A 5 -9.21 21.92 4.93
CA GLU A 5 -9.82 21.32 3.75
C GLU A 5 -9.39 19.85 3.55
N VAL A 6 -10.32 18.91 3.71
CA VAL A 6 -10.26 17.65 2.97
C VAL A 6 -10.97 17.90 1.65
N LYS A 7 -10.20 18.44 0.70
CA LYS A 7 -10.61 18.70 -0.68
C LYS A 7 -11.11 17.40 -1.32
N GLU A 8 -12.31 17.48 -1.90
CA GLU A 8 -12.79 16.56 -2.93
C GLU A 8 -11.68 16.29 -3.97
N LYS A 9 -11.28 15.03 -4.11
CA LYS A 9 -10.84 14.43 -5.38
C LYS A 9 -10.98 12.91 -5.27
N GLU A 10 -12.00 12.40 -5.94
CA GLU A 10 -12.19 10.99 -6.26
C GLU A 10 -10.92 10.41 -6.90
N GLU A 11 -10.22 9.56 -6.16
CA GLU A 11 -9.25 8.56 -6.63
C GLU A 11 -8.81 7.78 -5.38
N GLY A 12 -9.75 7.04 -4.76
CA GLY A 12 -9.43 6.21 -3.60
C GLY A 12 -8.52 5.07 -4.02
N LEU A 13 -7.21 5.18 -3.75
CA LEU A 13 -6.26 4.12 -4.07
C LEU A 13 -6.46 2.93 -3.13
N SER A 14 -6.83 1.77 -3.67
CA SER A 14 -6.92 0.56 -2.85
C SER A 14 -5.56 -0.09 -2.73
N ILE A 15 -4.95 0.01 -1.55
CA ILE A 15 -3.63 -0.55 -1.27
C ILE A 15 -3.78 -1.74 -0.33
N LYS A 16 -3.36 -2.92 -0.80
CA LYS A 16 -3.39 -4.14 0.01
C LYS A 16 -1.98 -4.62 0.28
N ILE A 17 -1.68 -4.90 1.53
CA ILE A 17 -0.41 -5.46 1.97
C ILE A 17 -0.66 -6.91 2.34
N LEU A 18 -0.10 -7.80 1.54
CA LEU A 18 -0.20 -9.25 1.67
C LEU A 18 1.01 -9.74 2.45
N GLY A 19 0.85 -10.12 3.71
CA GLY A 19 1.97 -10.66 4.48
C GLY A 19 1.59 -11.21 5.86
N PRO A 20 2.25 -12.29 6.31
CA PRO A 20 1.94 -12.96 7.58
C PRO A 20 2.36 -12.19 8.84
N GLY A 21 2.69 -10.89 8.73
CA GLY A 21 3.06 -10.05 9.87
C GLY A 21 4.55 -10.04 10.24
N CYS A 22 5.46 -10.28 9.29
CA CYS A 22 6.90 -10.07 9.52
C CYS A 22 7.23 -8.58 9.74
N PRO A 23 8.34 -8.24 10.44
CA PRO A 23 8.76 -6.84 10.68
C PRO A 23 8.93 -6.01 9.40
N ASN A 24 9.26 -6.69 8.29
CA ASN A 24 9.32 -6.10 6.96
C ASN A 24 7.96 -5.60 6.44
N CYS A 25 6.85 -6.27 6.79
CA CYS A 25 5.49 -5.86 6.42
C CYS A 25 5.08 -4.57 7.14
N GLU A 26 5.40 -4.46 8.43
CA GLU A 26 5.14 -3.25 9.22
C GLU A 26 5.93 -2.06 8.67
N ARG A 27 7.20 -2.29 8.31
CA ARG A 27 8.02 -1.24 7.69
C ARG A 27 7.44 -0.78 6.36
N LEU A 28 6.95 -1.72 5.55
CA LEU A 28 6.26 -1.39 4.29
C LEU A 28 4.98 -0.58 4.54
N PHE A 29 4.17 -0.96 5.52
CA PHE A 29 2.95 -0.22 5.88
C PHE A 29 3.25 1.22 6.32
N LYS A 30 4.27 1.41 7.17
CA LYS A 30 4.74 2.75 7.54
C LYS A 30 5.17 3.57 6.33
N ASN A 31 5.95 2.96 5.43
CA ASN A 31 6.39 3.62 4.20
C ASN A 31 5.20 4.01 3.30
N VAL A 32 4.16 3.17 3.22
CA VAL A 32 2.93 3.45 2.45
C VAL A 32 2.18 4.63 3.06
N MET A 33 1.97 4.65 4.38
CA MET A 33 1.30 5.78 5.05
C MET A 33 2.07 7.10 4.89
N GLU A 34 3.39 7.06 5.00
CA GLU A 34 4.23 8.23 4.74
C GLU A 34 4.15 8.66 3.27
N ALA A 35 4.17 7.72 2.32
CA ALA A 35 4.04 8.00 0.89
C ALA A 35 2.70 8.67 0.55
N MET A 36 1.60 8.16 1.11
CA MET A 36 0.26 8.76 0.95
C MET A 36 0.22 10.20 1.47
N THR A 37 0.73 10.42 2.68
CA THR A 37 0.81 11.75 3.30
C THR A 37 1.64 12.70 2.44
N LYS A 38 2.78 12.24 1.91
CA LYS A 38 3.66 13.06 1.06
C LYS A 38 3.09 13.35 -0.32
N SER A 39 2.39 12.40 -0.92
CA SER A 39 1.74 12.55 -2.23
C SER A 39 0.37 13.21 -2.14
N ASN A 40 -0.13 13.50 -0.94
CA ASN A 40 -1.48 14.00 -0.69
C ASN A 40 -2.56 13.16 -1.40
N LYS A 41 -2.31 11.85 -1.51
CA LYS A 41 -3.23 10.87 -2.10
C LYS A 41 -3.93 10.12 -0.99
N VAL A 42 -5.24 9.96 -1.12
CA VAL A 42 -6.08 9.25 -0.17
C VAL A 42 -6.33 7.84 -0.69
N GLY A 43 -6.21 6.84 0.17
CA GLY A 43 -6.42 5.45 -0.22
C GLY A 43 -6.68 4.56 0.98
N ASP A 44 -7.35 3.44 0.73
CA ASP A 44 -7.62 2.40 1.71
C ASP A 44 -6.39 1.51 1.84
N VAL A 45 -5.84 1.37 3.04
CA VAL A 45 -4.74 0.44 3.31
C VAL A 45 -5.26 -0.77 4.08
N GLU A 46 -5.31 -1.92 3.41
CA GLU A 46 -5.76 -3.18 3.98
C GLU A 46 -4.58 -4.14 4.16
N GLN A 47 -4.45 -4.75 5.34
CA GLN A 47 -3.44 -5.77 5.60
C GLN A 47 -4.06 -7.16 5.55
N ILE A 48 -3.76 -7.92 4.50
CA ILE A 48 -4.17 -9.30 4.35
C ILE A 48 -3.09 -10.20 4.97
N LYS A 49 -3.44 -10.82 6.10
CA LYS A 49 -2.58 -11.75 6.83
C LYS A 49 -2.87 -13.23 6.49
N ASP A 50 -3.97 -13.50 5.80
CA ASP A 50 -4.41 -14.86 5.51
C ASP A 50 -3.63 -15.44 4.33
N ILE A 51 -2.84 -16.48 4.61
CA ILE A 51 -1.98 -17.15 3.62
C ILE A 51 -2.80 -17.69 2.44
N ARG A 52 -4.05 -18.11 2.67
CA ARG A 52 -4.93 -18.60 1.59
C ARG A 52 -5.30 -17.49 0.62
N GLU A 53 -5.62 -16.31 1.15
CA GLU A 53 -5.97 -15.15 0.35
C GLU A 53 -4.76 -14.66 -0.45
N ILE A 54 -3.56 -14.65 0.18
CA ILE A 54 -2.27 -14.36 -0.47
C ILE A 54 -2.00 -15.30 -1.66
N GLY A 55 -2.20 -16.61 -1.48
CA GLY A 55 -2.07 -17.58 -2.56
C GLY A 55 -3.02 -17.31 -3.74
N SER A 56 -4.24 -16.80 -3.45
CA SER A 56 -5.22 -16.43 -4.48
C SER A 56 -4.79 -15.22 -5.32
N TYR A 57 -3.91 -14.34 -4.81
CA TYR A 57 -3.33 -13.23 -5.58
C TYR A 57 -2.16 -13.68 -6.47
N GLY A 58 -1.76 -14.95 -6.45
CA GLY A 58 -0.68 -15.49 -7.29
C GLY A 58 0.72 -15.00 -6.87
N VAL A 59 0.87 -14.46 -5.66
CA VAL A 59 2.16 -14.02 -5.13
C VAL A 59 2.90 -15.19 -4.49
N LEU A 60 4.01 -15.59 -5.09
CA LEU A 60 4.89 -16.65 -4.58
C LEU A 60 5.78 -16.21 -3.40
N GLY A 61 5.80 -14.92 -3.07
CA GLY A 61 6.66 -14.38 -2.00
C GLY A 61 5.99 -13.27 -1.19
N THR A 62 5.81 -13.49 0.10
CA THR A 62 5.41 -12.43 1.04
C THR A 62 6.63 -11.75 1.65
N PRO A 63 6.61 -10.44 1.92
CA PRO A 63 5.48 -9.50 1.79
C PRO A 63 5.22 -9.03 0.35
N ALA A 64 3.95 -8.85 -0.01
CA ALA A 64 3.55 -8.28 -1.27
C ALA A 64 2.71 -6.99 -1.08
N LEU A 65 2.87 -6.05 -2.01
CA LEU A 65 2.14 -4.80 -2.08
C LEU A 65 1.29 -4.78 -3.35
N VAL A 66 0.00 -4.56 -3.17
CA VAL A 66 -0.99 -4.41 -4.22
C VAL A 66 -1.50 -2.98 -4.17
N ILE A 67 -1.58 -2.31 -5.33
CA ILE A 67 -2.12 -0.96 -5.47
C ILE A 67 -3.12 -0.98 -6.62
N ASN A 68 -4.36 -0.54 -6.38
CA ASN A 68 -5.47 -0.62 -7.34
C ASN A 68 -5.64 -2.03 -7.93
N GLY A 69 -5.53 -3.07 -7.09
CA GLY A 69 -5.62 -4.47 -7.51
C GLY A 69 -4.43 -4.99 -8.30
N LYS A 70 -3.40 -4.16 -8.57
CA LYS A 70 -2.17 -4.58 -9.26
C LYS A 70 -1.06 -4.85 -8.25
N VAL A 71 -0.48 -6.04 -8.33
CA VAL A 71 0.71 -6.40 -7.56
C VAL A 71 1.89 -5.57 -8.06
N LYS A 72 2.43 -4.69 -7.22
CA LYS A 72 3.59 -3.82 -7.52
C LYS A 72 4.89 -4.37 -6.94
N SER A 73 4.81 -5.04 -5.80
CA SER A 73 5.97 -5.57 -5.10
C SER A 73 5.65 -6.93 -4.50
N VAL A 74 6.62 -7.84 -4.51
CA VAL A 74 6.53 -9.21 -3.98
C VAL A 74 7.88 -9.55 -3.37
N GLY A 75 7.90 -10.02 -2.12
CA GLY A 75 9.11 -10.43 -1.41
C GLY A 75 10.11 -9.33 -1.04
N LYS A 76 9.80 -8.03 -1.24
CA LYS A 76 10.69 -6.92 -0.87
C LYS A 76 9.97 -5.77 -0.16
N VAL A 77 10.70 -5.11 0.74
CA VAL A 77 10.27 -3.84 1.36
C VAL A 77 10.57 -2.71 0.40
N SER A 78 9.51 -2.16 -0.20
CA SER A 78 9.61 -1.01 -1.10
C SER A 78 9.90 0.27 -0.32
N SER A 79 10.74 1.12 -0.90
CA SER A 79 11.04 2.42 -0.30
C SER A 79 9.89 3.41 -0.52
N ILE A 80 9.80 4.44 0.33
CA ILE A 80 8.78 5.50 0.22
C ILE A 80 8.75 6.10 -1.20
N GLN A 81 9.92 6.32 -1.81
CA GLN A 81 10.00 6.87 -3.18
C GLN A 81 9.42 5.95 -4.25
N GLU A 82 9.66 4.63 -4.16
CA GLU A 82 9.05 3.65 -5.08
C GLU A 82 7.54 3.63 -4.92
N ILE A 83 7.06 3.68 -3.68
CA ILE A 83 5.61 3.69 -3.39
C ILE A 83 4.98 4.94 -3.96
N ILE A 84 5.54 6.12 -3.71
CA ILE A 84 5.09 7.39 -4.31
C ILE A 84 5.06 7.28 -5.84
N LYS A 85 6.08 6.68 -6.46
CA LYS A 85 6.11 6.46 -7.90
C LYS A 85 4.93 5.60 -8.34
N TRP A 86 4.64 4.50 -7.65
CA TRP A 86 3.49 3.67 -7.96
C TRP A 86 2.14 4.33 -7.71
N LEU A 87 2.03 5.20 -6.69
CA LEU A 87 0.82 6.01 -6.43
C LEU A 87 0.59 7.08 -7.51
N ASN A 88 1.66 7.56 -8.14
CA ASN A 88 1.60 8.49 -9.27
C ASN A 88 1.39 7.80 -10.62
N GLU A 89 1.87 6.57 -10.80
CA GLU A 89 1.66 5.75 -12.00
C GLU A 89 0.32 4.98 -11.99
N ALA A 90 -0.39 4.97 -10.86
CA ALA A 90 -1.64 4.23 -10.66
C ALA A 90 -2.87 5.13 -10.73
#